data_AF-A0A0M3LR93-F1
#
_entry.id   AF-A0A0M3LR93-F1
#
_cell.length_a   1.000
_cell.length_b   1.000
_cell.length_c   1.000
_cell.angle_alpha   90.00
_cell.angle_beta   90.00
_cell.angle_gamma   90.00
#
_symmetry.space_group_name_H-M   'P 1'
#
loop_
_entity.id
_entity.type
_entity.pdbx_description
1 polymer ?
#
loop_
_entity_poly.entity_id
_entity_poly.type
_entity_poly.pdbx_seq_one_letter_code
_entity_poly.pdbx_strand_id
1 'polypeptide(L)'
;MSYPKLLIINPGSTSTKIGVYEDEKEVFVETLRHSSEEIAKYNSIFDQKSFRKEVIMNILRENNFDVTTLDAIVGRGGMLKPMAGGTYEVNDELHNDLKIGVQGQHASNLGGILANEIAKEVGDAKAFIVDPVVVDEL
;
A
#
# COMPACT_ATOMS: atom_id res chain seq x y z
N MET A 1 15.80 18.94 13.13
CA MET A 1 14.73 18.69 12.15
C MET A 1 14.36 17.23 12.28
N SER A 2 13.08 16.89 12.27
CA SER A 2 12.66 15.48 12.16
C SER A 2 12.80 15.08 10.70
N TYR A 3 13.33 13.88 10.45
CA TYR A 3 13.39 13.32 9.11
C TYR A 3 12.02 12.74 8.72
N PRO A 4 11.66 12.75 7.42
CA PRO A 4 10.39 12.20 6.97
C PRO A 4 10.36 10.69 7.21
N LYS A 5 9.25 10.18 7.75
CA LYS A 5 9.03 8.76 7.99
C LYS A 5 8.01 8.20 7.01
N LEU A 6 8.40 7.14 6.32
CA LEU A 6 7.65 6.54 5.23
C LEU A 6 7.31 5.09 5.55
N LEU A 7 6.07 4.70 5.27
CA LEU A 7 5.67 3.29 5.20
C LEU A 7 5.50 2.90 3.73
N ILE A 8 6.28 1.93 3.25
CA ILE A 8 6.20 1.39 1.90
C ILE A 8 5.39 0.09 1.92
N ILE A 9 4.41 -0.06 1.03
CA ILE A 9 3.50 -1.21 0.96
C ILE A 9 3.52 -1.79 -0.46
N ASN A 10 3.93 -3.06 -0.57
CA ASN A 10 3.94 -3.79 -1.84
C ASN A 10 3.17 -5.12 -1.69
N PRO A 11 1.87 -5.14 -2.03
CA PRO A 11 1.07 -6.35 -2.02
C PRO A 11 1.41 -7.25 -3.22
N GLY A 12 1.74 -8.51 -2.93
CA GLY A 12 1.81 -9.62 -3.87
C GLY A 12 0.61 -10.55 -3.74
N SER A 13 0.54 -11.58 -4.60
CA SER A 13 -0.58 -12.55 -4.61
C SER A 13 -0.77 -13.21 -3.24
N THR A 14 0.28 -13.78 -2.68
CA THR A 14 0.28 -14.50 -1.39
C THR A 14 1.19 -13.85 -0.33
N SER A 15 1.56 -12.59 -0.53
CA SER A 15 2.36 -11.84 0.43
C SER A 15 2.06 -10.36 0.41
N THR A 16 2.49 -9.65 1.44
CA THR A 16 2.64 -8.20 1.44
C THR A 16 4.02 -7.88 1.98
N LYS A 17 4.88 -7.26 1.17
CA LYS A 17 6.15 -6.72 1.66
C LYS A 17 5.90 -5.31 2.16
N ILE A 18 6.43 -4.98 3.33
CA ILE A 18 6.44 -3.62 3.85
C ILE A 18 7.85 -3.18 4.20
N GLY A 19 8.07 -1.87 4.26
CA GLY A 19 9.29 -1.28 4.81
C GLY A 19 8.98 0.04 5.47
N VAL A 20 9.65 0.33 6.59
CA VAL A 20 9.62 1.62 7.26
C VAL A 20 10.97 2.29 7.09
N TYR A 21 10.94 3.53 6.63
CA TYR A 21 12.14 4.34 6.37
C TYR A 21 12.05 5.66 7.11
N GLU A 22 13.18 6.14 7.59
CA GLU A 22 13.36 7.50 8.09
C GLU A 22 14.41 8.17 7.20
N ASP A 23 13.97 9.11 6.36
CA ASP A 23 14.75 9.61 5.22
C ASP A 23 15.24 8.43 4.33
N GLU A 24 16.55 8.34 4.05
CA GLU A 24 17.14 7.24 3.29
C GLU A 24 17.44 5.99 4.15
N LYS A 25 17.21 6.07 5.46
CA LYS A 25 17.57 4.99 6.39
C LYS A 25 16.43 4.00 6.53
N GLU A 26 16.72 2.72 6.23
CA GLU A 26 15.83 1.61 6.56
C GLU A 26 15.74 1.44 8.08
N VAL A 27 14.53 1.53 8.62
CA VAL A 27 14.23 1.19 10.02
C VAL A 27 14.00 -0.31 10.13
N PHE A 28 13.10 -0.85 9.30
CA PHE A 28 12.93 -2.30 9.12
C PHE A 28 12.19 -2.60 7.81
N VAL A 29 12.33 -3.83 7.33
CA VAL A 29 11.61 -4.39 6.17
C VAL A 29 11.09 -5.78 6.51
N GLU A 30 9.82 -6.04 6.24
CA GLU A 30 9.16 -7.30 6.57
C GLU A 30 8.40 -7.87 5.38
N THR A 31 8.35 -9.20 5.29
CA THR A 31 7.53 -9.91 4.30
C THR A 31 6.44 -10.71 4.99
N LEU A 32 5.23 -10.19 4.94
CA LEU A 32 4.03 -10.77 5.53
C LEU A 32 3.49 -11.83 4.56
N ARG A 33 3.50 -13.10 4.96
CA ARG A 33 3.03 -14.21 4.11
C ARG A 33 1.59 -14.57 4.44
N HIS A 34 0.78 -14.74 3.41
CA HIS A 34 -0.62 -15.12 3.51
C HIS A 34 -0.77 -16.53 2.95
N SER A 35 -1.41 -17.43 3.67
CA SER A 35 -1.67 -18.77 3.13
C SER A 35 -2.71 -18.70 2.01
N SER A 36 -2.64 -19.63 1.07
CA SER A 36 -3.62 -19.71 -0.01
C SER A 36 -5.04 -19.91 0.52
N GLU A 37 -5.18 -20.65 1.63
CA GLU A 37 -6.46 -20.89 2.31
C GLU A 37 -7.04 -19.59 2.90
N GLU A 38 -6.20 -18.71 3.46
CA GLU A 38 -6.65 -17.42 3.97
C GLU A 38 -7.12 -16.52 2.82
N ILE A 39 -6.32 -16.43 1.75
CA ILE A 39 -6.65 -15.63 0.57
C ILE A 39 -7.93 -16.13 -0.13
N ALA A 40 -8.14 -17.44 -0.17
CA ALA A 40 -9.32 -18.05 -0.81
C ALA A 40 -10.64 -17.73 -0.11
N LYS A 41 -10.63 -17.16 1.10
CA LYS A 41 -11.85 -16.74 1.81
C LYS A 41 -12.51 -15.50 1.21
N TYR A 42 -11.79 -14.74 0.38
CA TYR A 42 -12.23 -13.46 -0.16
C TYR A 42 -12.73 -13.60 -1.60
N ASN A 43 -13.89 -13.02 -1.91
CA ASN A 43 -14.50 -13.09 -3.24
C ASN A 43 -13.77 -12.23 -4.29
N SER A 44 -13.10 -11.18 -3.83
CA SER A 44 -12.34 -10.27 -4.69
C SER A 44 -11.03 -9.85 -4.04
N ILE A 45 -10.12 -9.28 -4.84
CA ILE A 45 -8.89 -8.66 -4.31
C ILE A 45 -9.24 -7.54 -3.33
N PHE A 46 -10.23 -6.70 -3.65
CA PHE A 46 -10.66 -5.58 -2.81
C PHE A 46 -11.16 -6.04 -1.41
N ASP A 47 -11.75 -7.22 -1.32
CA ASP A 47 -12.26 -7.76 -0.05
C ASP A 47 -11.13 -8.11 0.92
N GLN A 48 -9.90 -8.34 0.43
CA GLN A 48 -8.73 -8.63 1.26
C GLN A 48 -8.18 -7.39 2.01
N LYS A 49 -8.66 -6.17 1.69
CA LYS A 49 -8.08 -4.92 2.21
C LYS A 49 -8.02 -4.86 3.74
N SER A 50 -9.09 -5.25 4.42
CA SER A 50 -9.18 -5.13 5.88
C SER A 50 -8.22 -6.11 6.55
N PHE A 51 -8.20 -7.34 6.08
CA PHE A 51 -7.25 -8.36 6.52
C PHE A 51 -5.80 -7.92 6.32
N ARG A 52 -5.43 -7.49 5.11
CA ARG A 52 -4.05 -7.07 4.84
C ARG A 52 -3.65 -5.84 5.66
N LYS A 53 -4.57 -4.89 5.86
CA LYS A 53 -4.34 -3.73 6.75
C LYS A 53 -4.06 -4.19 8.17
N GLU A 54 -4.87 -5.09 8.72
CA GLU A 54 -4.69 -5.60 10.08
C GLU A 54 -3.32 -6.27 10.26
N VAL A 55 -2.90 -7.11 9.31
CA VAL A 55 -1.56 -7.73 9.36
C VAL A 55 -0.44 -6.68 9.34
N ILE A 56 -0.57 -5.62 8.53
CA ILE A 56 0.40 -4.51 8.48
C ILE A 56 0.44 -3.73 9.81
N MET A 57 -0.72 -3.41 10.38
CA MET A 57 -0.78 -2.67 11.65
C MET A 57 -0.23 -3.51 12.82
N ASN A 58 -0.44 -4.83 12.79
CA ASN A 58 0.11 -5.73 13.78
C ASN A 58 1.65 -5.78 13.72
N ILE A 59 2.25 -5.93 12.54
CA ILE A 59 3.72 -5.97 12.43
C ILE A 59 4.37 -4.62 12.79
N LEU A 60 3.70 -3.48 12.52
CA LEU A 60 4.16 -2.15 12.97
C LEU A 60 4.18 -2.07 14.50
N ARG A 61 3.11 -2.58 15.14
CA ARG A 61 3.01 -2.65 16.61
C ARG A 61 4.05 -3.59 17.22
N GLU A 62 4.26 -4.76 16.63
CA GLU A 62 5.27 -5.75 17.09
C GLU A 62 6.69 -5.19 17.05
N ASN A 63 6.98 -4.33 16.05
CA ASN A 63 8.24 -3.60 15.96
C ASN A 63 8.30 -2.34 16.85
N ASN A 64 7.30 -2.13 17.73
CA ASN A 64 7.17 -0.95 18.58
C ASN A 64 7.25 0.39 17.81
N PHE A 65 6.77 0.40 16.57
CA PHE A 65 6.78 1.60 15.73
C PHE A 65 5.53 2.44 15.99
N ASP A 66 5.73 3.73 16.28
CA ASP A 66 4.64 4.70 16.43
C ASP A 66 4.15 5.17 15.05
N VAL A 67 3.04 4.57 14.61
CA VAL A 67 2.41 4.85 13.32
C VAL A 67 1.92 6.29 13.18
N THR A 68 1.67 7.00 14.30
CA THR A 68 1.26 8.42 14.26
C THR A 68 2.39 9.35 13.84
N THR A 69 3.63 8.83 13.79
CA THR A 69 4.80 9.57 13.33
C THR A 69 5.06 9.44 11.83
N LEU A 70 4.21 8.71 11.09
CA LEU A 70 4.34 8.59 9.63
C LEU A 70 3.96 9.90 8.94
N ASP A 71 4.82 10.38 8.05
CA ASP A 71 4.52 11.54 7.20
C ASP A 71 3.81 11.11 5.92
N ALA A 72 4.14 9.93 5.39
CA ALA A 72 3.49 9.37 4.23
C ALA A 72 3.49 7.83 4.20
N ILE A 73 2.50 7.29 3.50
CA ILE A 73 2.39 5.87 3.17
C ILE A 73 2.35 5.73 1.65
N VAL A 74 3.21 4.86 1.13
CA VAL A 74 3.43 4.70 -0.31
C VAL A 74 3.11 3.27 -0.71
N GLY A 75 2.08 3.11 -1.53
CA GLY A 75 1.71 1.83 -2.12
C GLY A 75 2.36 1.60 -3.48
N ARG A 76 2.61 0.34 -3.83
CA ARG A 76 2.87 -0.02 -5.23
C ARG A 76 1.66 0.35 -6.10
N GLY A 77 1.90 0.89 -7.30
CA GLY A 77 0.86 1.13 -8.29
C GLY A 77 0.09 -0.14 -8.71
N GLY A 78 -1.22 0.02 -8.90
CA GLY A 78 -2.12 -1.03 -9.37
C GLY A 78 -2.25 -1.10 -10.89
N MET A 79 -3.23 -1.87 -11.35
CA MET A 79 -3.70 -1.93 -12.73
C MET A 79 -4.62 -0.72 -13.02
N LEU A 80 -4.00 0.44 -13.21
CA LEU A 80 -4.67 1.72 -13.49
C LEU A 80 -4.77 1.97 -14.99
N LYS A 81 -5.47 3.03 -15.40
CA LYS A 81 -5.43 3.55 -16.78
C LYS A 81 -4.00 3.96 -17.16
N PRO A 82 -3.62 3.97 -18.45
CA PRO A 82 -2.32 4.48 -18.89
C PRO A 82 -2.05 5.87 -18.32
N MET A 83 -0.87 6.03 -17.73
CA MET A 83 -0.43 7.27 -17.09
C MET A 83 1.09 7.33 -17.09
N ALA A 84 1.65 8.55 -17.02
CA ALA A 84 3.10 8.73 -17.01
C ALA A 84 3.73 8.09 -15.76
N GLY A 85 4.99 7.69 -15.85
CA GLY A 85 5.77 7.27 -14.67
C GLY A 85 5.82 8.39 -13.62
N GLY A 86 5.88 8.01 -12.34
CA GLY A 86 5.96 8.97 -11.24
C GLY A 86 5.16 8.64 -9.99
N THR A 87 5.09 9.63 -9.10
CA THR A 87 4.45 9.54 -7.79
C THR A 87 3.13 10.31 -7.80
N TYR A 88 2.05 9.64 -7.40
CA TYR A 88 0.69 10.19 -7.44
C TYR A 88 0.05 10.10 -6.06
N GLU A 89 -0.52 11.20 -5.58
CA GLU A 89 -1.32 11.20 -4.36
C GLU A 89 -2.63 10.44 -4.60
N VAL A 90 -3.02 9.59 -3.64
CA VAL A 90 -4.22 8.76 -3.75
C VAL A 90 -5.44 9.64 -3.50
N ASN A 91 -6.09 10.07 -4.58
CA ASN A 91 -7.38 10.75 -4.54
C ASN A 91 -8.55 9.74 -4.69
N ASP A 92 -9.78 10.24 -4.59
CA ASP A 92 -10.99 9.40 -4.68
C ASP A 92 -11.16 8.70 -6.03
N GLU A 93 -10.75 9.34 -7.14
CA GLU A 93 -10.83 8.76 -8.47
C GLU A 93 -9.85 7.58 -8.63
N LEU A 94 -8.58 7.79 -8.26
CA LEU A 94 -7.55 6.76 -8.26
C LEU A 94 -7.93 5.60 -7.35
N HIS A 95 -8.43 5.91 -6.14
CA HIS A 95 -8.91 4.90 -5.22
C HIS A 95 -10.06 4.08 -5.82
N ASN A 96 -11.01 4.73 -6.49
CA ASN A 96 -12.10 4.03 -7.16
C ASN A 96 -11.61 3.15 -8.32
N ASP A 97 -10.69 3.65 -9.15
CA ASP A 97 -10.10 2.89 -10.26
C ASP A 97 -9.37 1.62 -9.78
N LEU A 98 -8.62 1.71 -8.67
CA LEU A 98 -8.00 0.55 -8.02
C LEU A 98 -9.04 -0.44 -7.49
N LYS A 99 -10.11 0.07 -6.87
CA LYS A 99 -11.18 -0.75 -6.29
C LYS A 99 -11.94 -1.53 -7.34
N ILE A 100 -12.40 -0.87 -8.40
CA ILE A 100 -13.14 -1.54 -9.49
C ILE A 100 -12.21 -2.36 -10.38
N GLY A 101 -10.90 -2.11 -10.34
CA GLY A 101 -9.91 -2.76 -11.18
C GLY A 101 -10.11 -2.37 -12.65
N VAL A 102 -10.04 -1.07 -12.93
CA VAL A 102 -10.38 -0.50 -14.26
C VAL A 102 -9.57 -1.09 -15.41
N GLN A 103 -8.35 -1.59 -15.16
CA GLN A 103 -7.53 -2.36 -16.11
C GLN A 103 -7.24 -3.80 -15.63
N GLY A 104 -8.05 -4.32 -14.69
CA GLY A 104 -7.95 -5.68 -14.18
C GLY A 104 -7.80 -5.77 -12.66
N GLN A 105 -8.07 -6.97 -12.14
CA GLN A 105 -7.94 -7.29 -10.72
C GLN A 105 -6.58 -7.93 -10.46
N HIS A 106 -5.76 -7.27 -9.65
CA HIS A 106 -4.45 -7.77 -9.24
C HIS A 106 -4.14 -7.32 -7.81
N ALA A 107 -3.38 -8.12 -7.05
CA ALA A 107 -3.06 -7.81 -5.64
C ALA A 107 -2.44 -6.42 -5.45
N SER A 108 -1.64 -5.95 -6.42
CA SER A 108 -1.06 -4.59 -6.39
C SER A 108 -2.10 -3.47 -6.38
N ASN A 109 -3.35 -3.72 -6.80
CA ASN A 109 -4.43 -2.74 -6.68
C ASN A 109 -4.65 -2.33 -5.21
N LEU A 110 -4.35 -3.23 -4.26
CA LEU A 110 -4.44 -2.92 -2.84
C LEU A 110 -3.36 -1.94 -2.37
N GLY A 111 -2.30 -1.67 -3.13
CA GLY A 111 -1.20 -0.81 -2.69
C GLY A 111 -1.70 0.59 -2.31
N GLY A 112 -2.29 1.31 -3.27
CA GLY A 112 -2.84 2.64 -3.02
C GLY A 112 -4.05 2.64 -2.08
N ILE A 113 -4.86 1.57 -2.09
CA ILE A 113 -6.01 1.43 -1.18
C ILE A 113 -5.54 1.33 0.27
N LEU A 114 -4.58 0.43 0.55
CA LEU A 114 -4.03 0.23 1.90
C LEU A 114 -3.31 1.49 2.37
N ALA A 115 -2.57 2.17 1.48
CA ALA A 115 -1.92 3.43 1.81
C ALA A 115 -2.92 4.49 2.28
N ASN A 116 -4.03 4.68 1.55
CA ASN A 116 -5.08 5.64 1.88
C ASN A 116 -5.83 5.27 3.18
N GLU A 117 -6.14 3.99 3.37
CA GLU A 117 -6.83 3.51 4.57
C GLU A 117 -5.98 3.69 5.84
N ILE A 118 -4.68 3.38 5.77
CA ILE A 118 -3.76 3.55 6.90
C ILE A 118 -3.53 5.04 7.17
N ALA A 119 -3.32 5.85 6.13
CA ALA A 119 -3.15 7.31 6.25
C ALA A 119 -4.28 7.97 7.05
N LYS A 120 -5.53 7.62 6.72
CA LYS A 120 -6.73 8.11 7.41
C LYS A 120 -6.83 7.65 8.86
N GLU A 121 -6.24 6.51 9.21
CA GLU A 121 -6.29 5.94 10.56
C GLU A 121 -5.23 6.55 11.50
N VAL A 122 -4.04 6.90 10.97
CA VAL A 122 -2.87 7.21 11.80
C VAL A 122 -2.63 8.71 12.08
N GLY A 123 -3.34 9.61 11.39
CA GLY A 123 -3.36 11.05 11.73
C GLY A 123 -2.86 11.99 10.62
N ASP A 124 -3.57 12.02 9.48
CA ASP A 124 -3.34 12.92 8.34
C ASP A 124 -1.99 12.75 7.61
N ALA A 125 -1.38 11.58 7.70
CA ALA A 125 -0.30 11.20 6.78
C ALA A 125 -0.78 11.25 5.33
N LYS A 126 0.11 11.53 4.38
CA LYS A 126 -0.25 11.49 2.94
C LYS A 126 -0.21 10.07 2.40
N ALA A 127 -1.08 9.76 1.45
CA ALA A 127 -1.08 8.48 0.76
C ALA A 127 -0.65 8.64 -0.69
N PHE A 128 0.32 7.86 -1.14
CA PHE A 128 0.81 7.88 -2.53
C PHE A 128 0.82 6.50 -3.15
N ILE A 129 0.86 6.47 -4.48
CA ILE A 129 1.39 5.36 -5.24
C ILE A 129 2.64 5.77 -6.03
N VAL A 130 3.49 4.81 -6.32
CA VAL A 130 4.64 4.97 -7.24
C VAL A 130 4.54 3.94 -8.36
N ASP A 131 4.85 4.40 -9.58
CA ASP A 131 5.00 3.61 -10.81
C ASP A 131 3.88 2.57 -11.03
N PRO A 132 2.72 3.03 -11.53
CA PRO A 132 1.67 2.15 -12.03
C PRO A 132 2.23 1.12 -13.02
N VAL A 133 1.76 -0.13 -12.96
CA VAL A 133 2.29 -1.24 -13.78
C VAL A 133 2.12 -0.99 -15.30
N VAL A 134 1.29 -0.01 -15.65
CA VAL A 134 1.05 0.51 -17.01
C VAL A 134 1.78 1.86 -17.21
N VAL A 135 3.10 1.81 -17.29
CA VAL A 135 3.87 2.95 -17.81
C VAL A 135 3.74 2.94 -19.33
N ASP A 136 3.10 3.96 -19.90
CA ASP A 136 3.09 4.21 -21.33
C ASP A 136 4.10 5.31 -21.65
N GLU A 137 5.27 4.90 -22.15
CA GLU A 137 6.39 5.77 -22.55
C GLU A 137 6.63 5.72 -24.08
N LEU A 138 5.60 5.41 -24.88
CA LEU A 138 5.68 5.36 -26.35
C LEU A 138 5.63 6.75 -27.02
#